data_AF-A0A520GGN7-F1
#
_entry.id   AF-A0A520GGN7-F1
#
_cell.length_a   1.000
_cell.length_b   1.000
_cell.length_c   1.000
_cell.angle_alpha   90.00
_cell.angle_beta   90.00
_cell.angle_gamma   90.00
#
_symmetry.space_group_name_H-M   'P 1'
#
loop_
_entity.id
_entity.type
_entity.pdbx_description
1 polymer ?
#
loop_
_entity_poly.entity_id
_entity_poly.type
_entity_poly.pdbx_seq_one_letter_code
_entity_poly.pdbx_strand_id
1 'polypeptide(L)'
;MGFLESLNDFAACIAVAIDTAPDAYPAWSDGFRAHFTATMMLWVEIRPQLRRDLEMAQRIDVGLLKMAAGIEADDMVSFQKAARTLLGLEVSKLR
;
A
#
# COMPACT_ATOMS: atom_id res chain seq x y z
N MET A 1 -16.58 -3.65 5.54
CA MET A 1 -16.25 -3.22 4.16
C MET A 1 -16.41 -4.40 3.23
N GLY A 2 -16.83 -4.16 2.00
CA GLY A 2 -16.85 -5.19 0.95
C GLY A 2 -15.44 -5.43 0.38
N PHE A 3 -15.15 -6.63 -0.14
CA PHE A 3 -13.83 -6.97 -0.70
C PHE A 3 -13.33 -5.97 -1.76
N LEU A 4 -14.20 -5.53 -2.68
CA LEU A 4 -13.85 -4.55 -3.70
C LEU A 4 -13.60 -3.14 -3.13
N GLU A 5 -14.31 -2.78 -2.05
CA GLU A 5 -14.12 -1.53 -1.33
C GLU A 5 -12.73 -1.52 -0.67
N SER A 6 -12.38 -2.59 0.05
CA SER A 6 -11.06 -2.77 0.65
C SER A 6 -9.93 -2.74 -0.40
N LEU A 7 -10.12 -3.34 -1.58
CA LEU A 7 -9.13 -3.28 -2.67
C LEU A 7 -8.93 -1.86 -3.22
N ASN A 8 -10.00 -1.08 -3.35
CA ASN A 8 -9.92 0.31 -3.77
C ASN A 8 -9.25 1.19 -2.70
N ASP A 9 -9.59 0.99 -1.43
CA ASP A 9 -8.96 1.69 -0.31
C ASP A 9 -7.47 1.35 -0.21
N PHE A 10 -7.11 0.08 -0.44
CA PHE A 10 -5.71 -0.35 -0.47
C PHE A 10 -4.92 0.32 -1.59
N ALA A 11 -5.48 0.36 -2.81
CA ALA A 11 -4.87 1.05 -3.94
C ALA A 11 -4.73 2.56 -3.68
N ALA A 12 -5.73 3.18 -3.05
CA ALA A 12 -5.68 4.59 -2.66
C ALA A 12 -4.60 4.87 -1.61
N CYS A 13 -4.47 4.03 -0.58
CA CYS A 13 -3.40 4.17 0.42
C CYS A 13 -2.00 4.05 -0.20
N ILE A 14 -1.81 3.11 -1.14
CA ILE A 14 -0.56 3.00 -1.89
C ILE A 14 -0.30 4.25 -2.73
N ALA A 15 -1.31 4.79 -3.42
CA ALA A 15 -1.17 6.01 -4.22
C ALA A 15 -0.73 7.21 -3.36
N VAL A 16 -1.35 7.40 -2.19
CA VAL A 16 -0.98 8.46 -1.23
C VAL A 16 0.45 8.26 -0.70
N ALA A 17 0.91 7.01 -0.56
CA ALA A 17 2.28 6.71 -0.13
C ALA A 17 3.36 7.06 -1.18
N ILE A 18 2.99 7.24 -2.45
CA ILE A 18 3.94 7.38 -3.58
C ILE A 18 4.24 8.83 -3.95
N ASP A 19 3.29 9.75 -3.77
CA ASP A 19 3.54 11.17 -4.00
C ASP A 19 2.68 12.07 -3.13
N THR A 20 3.36 12.68 -2.14
CA THR A 20 3.04 13.97 -1.52
C THR A 20 1.57 14.21 -1.15
N ALA A 21 1.24 14.16 0.15
CA ALA A 21 0.01 14.77 0.66
C ALA A 21 -0.22 16.11 -0.08
N PRO A 22 -1.36 16.32 -0.75
CA PRO A 22 -1.61 17.53 -1.53
C PRO A 22 -1.19 18.80 -0.75
N ASP A 23 -0.77 19.88 -1.40
CA ASP A 23 -0.55 21.17 -0.68
C ASP A 23 -1.82 21.61 0.10
N ALA A 24 -2.99 21.12 -0.33
CA ALA A 24 -4.29 21.31 0.32
C ALA A 24 -4.60 20.30 1.44
N TYR A 25 -3.73 19.33 1.69
CA TYR A 25 -3.92 18.32 2.74
C TYR A 25 -3.39 18.85 4.08
N PRO A 26 -4.14 18.66 5.17
CA PRO A 26 -3.75 19.25 6.44
C PRO A 26 -2.40 18.71 6.95
N ALA A 27 -1.55 19.60 7.44
CA ALA A 27 -0.22 19.28 8.00
C ALA A 27 -0.22 18.30 9.21
N TRP A 28 -1.39 17.85 9.67
CA TRP A 28 -1.56 16.80 10.70
C TRP A 28 -1.73 15.38 10.11
N SER A 29 -1.63 15.21 8.79
CA SER A 29 -1.46 13.90 8.17
C SER A 29 -0.07 13.37 8.52
N ASP A 30 -0.01 12.51 9.54
CA ASP A 30 1.19 11.95 10.18
C ASP A 30 2.08 11.09 9.25
N GLY A 31 2.67 11.68 8.22
CA GLY A 31 3.75 11.09 7.41
C GLY A 31 3.43 9.77 6.69
N PHE A 32 4.38 9.32 5.87
CA PHE A 32 4.26 8.05 5.14
C PHE A 32 4.12 6.81 6.06
N ARG A 33 4.52 6.92 7.34
CA ARG A 33 4.41 5.85 8.35
C ARG A 33 2.96 5.54 8.72
N ALA A 34 2.11 6.55 8.97
CA ALA A 34 0.71 6.33 9.30
C ALA A 34 -0.06 5.68 8.14
N HIS A 35 0.23 6.11 6.91
CA HIS A 35 -0.36 5.53 5.70
C HIS A 35 0.14 4.11 5.41
N PHE A 36 1.40 3.79 5.73
CA PHE A 36 1.88 2.42 5.67
C PHE A 36 1.17 1.51 6.67
N THR A 37 0.91 1.96 7.90
CA THR A 37 0.13 1.18 8.88
C THR A 37 -1.27 0.88 8.37
N ALA A 38 -1.98 1.88 7.82
CA ALA A 38 -3.30 1.68 7.22
C ALA A 38 -3.25 0.70 6.02
N THR A 39 -2.23 0.83 5.18
CA THR A 39 -1.98 -0.07 4.03
C THR A 39 -1.82 -1.53 4.50
N MET A 40 -1.05 -1.76 5.56
CA MET A 40 -0.85 -3.08 6.15
C MET A 40 -2.13 -3.65 6.75
N MET A 41 -2.93 -2.85 7.46
CA MET A 41 -4.22 -3.28 8.01
C MET A 41 -5.19 -3.74 6.92
N LEU A 42 -5.34 -2.93 5.86
CA LEU A 42 -6.18 -3.27 4.71
C LEU A 42 -5.69 -4.56 4.04
N TRP A 43 -4.38 -4.74 3.89
CA TRP A 43 -3.85 -5.96 3.28
C TRP A 43 -4.11 -7.21 4.12
N VAL A 44 -4.02 -7.13 5.45
CA VAL A 44 -4.35 -8.23 6.36
C VAL A 44 -5.83 -8.65 6.21
N GLU A 45 -6.72 -7.71 5.90
CA GLU A 45 -8.13 -8.00 5.64
C GLU A 45 -8.37 -8.60 4.25
N ILE A 46 -7.65 -8.11 3.22
CA ILE A 46 -7.81 -8.51 1.80
C ILE A 46 -7.16 -9.86 1.52
N ARG A 47 -5.94 -10.08 2.02
CA ARG A 47 -5.09 -11.23 1.69
C ARG A 47 -5.78 -12.59 1.91
N PRO A 48 -6.55 -12.83 2.99
CA PRO A 48 -7.25 -14.09 3.22
C PRO A 48 -8.46 -14.31 2.30
N GLN A 49 -8.99 -13.23 1.69
CA GLN A 49 -10.17 -13.29 0.81
C GLN A 49 -9.78 -13.59 -0.65
N LEU A 50 -8.53 -13.30 -1.04
CA LEU A 50 -7.96 -13.62 -2.35
C LEU A 50 -7.88 -15.13 -2.58
N ARG A 51 -8.59 -15.62 -3.61
CA ARG A 51 -8.61 -17.06 -3.96
C ARG A 51 -7.93 -17.39 -5.28
N ARG A 52 -7.79 -16.43 -6.19
CA ARG A 52 -7.30 -16.71 -7.56
C ARG A 52 -5.95 -16.07 -7.82
N ASP A 53 -5.77 -14.82 -7.46
CA ASP A 53 -4.57 -14.06 -7.82
C ASP A 53 -3.45 -14.21 -6.78
N LEU A 54 -3.15 -15.45 -6.39
CA LEU A 54 -2.18 -15.74 -5.32
C LEU A 54 -0.74 -15.32 -5.65
N GLU A 55 -0.34 -15.43 -6.93
CA GLU A 55 0.97 -14.95 -7.38
C GLU A 55 1.06 -13.41 -7.27
N MET A 56 -0.01 -12.70 -7.63
CA MET A 56 -0.06 -11.25 -7.49
C MET A 56 -0.06 -10.85 -6.01
N ALA A 57 -0.78 -11.58 -5.17
CA ALA A 57 -0.78 -11.40 -3.73
C ALA A 57 0.63 -11.55 -3.15
N GLN A 58 1.42 -12.53 -3.61
CA GLN A 58 2.81 -12.70 -3.18
C GLN A 58 3.71 -11.54 -3.63
N ARG A 59 3.48 -10.98 -4.83
CA ARG A 59 4.19 -9.76 -5.28
C ARG A 59 3.86 -8.56 -4.41
N ILE A 60 2.61 -8.46 -3.95
CA ILE A 60 2.17 -7.42 -3.02
C ILE A 60 2.82 -7.61 -1.65
N ASP A 61 2.83 -8.83 -1.12
CA ASP A 61 3.54 -9.19 0.12
C ASP A 61 5.00 -8.73 0.08
N VAL A 62 5.71 -9.02 -1.02
CA VAL A 62 7.11 -8.60 -1.22
C VAL A 62 7.25 -7.08 -1.31
N GLY A 63 6.33 -6.38 -1.97
CA GLY A 63 6.35 -4.92 -2.06
C GLY A 63 6.14 -4.26 -0.70
N LEU A 64 5.21 -4.76 0.11
CA LEU A 64 4.95 -4.28 1.46
C LEU A 64 6.15 -4.51 2.39
N LEU A 65 6.82 -5.66 2.29
CA LEU A 65 8.06 -5.93 3.04
C LEU A 65 9.17 -4.93 2.68
N LYS A 66 9.30 -4.57 1.39
CA LYS A 66 10.28 -3.56 0.96
C LYS A 66 9.93 -2.16 1.47
N MET A 67 8.65 -1.82 1.54
CA MET A 67 8.20 -0.57 2.17
C MET A 67 8.55 -0.56 3.68
N ALA A 68 8.28 -1.66 4.40
CA ALA A 68 8.66 -1.78 5.82
C ALA A 68 10.17 -1.58 6.04
N ALA A 69 11.01 -2.25 5.23
CA ALA A 69 12.46 -2.12 5.31
C ALA A 69 12.93 -0.67 5.05
N GLY A 70 12.30 0.04 4.11
CA GLY A 70 12.58 1.47 3.89
C GLY A 70 12.25 2.34 5.10
N ILE A 71 11.13 2.06 5.80
CA ILE A 71 10.75 2.77 7.03
C ILE A 71 11.72 2.50 8.18
N GLU A 72 12.17 1.26 8.35
CA GLU A 72 13.12 0.86 9.39
C GLU A 72 14.50 1.48 9.18
N ALA A 73 14.94 1.58 7.92
CA ALA A 73 16.21 2.19 7.54
C ALA A 73 16.17 3.72 7.41
N ASP A 74 15.00 4.34 7.61
CA ASP A 74 14.72 5.76 7.30
C ASP A 74 15.08 6.14 5.84
N ASP A 75 15.00 5.17 4.93
CA ASP A 75 15.27 5.30 3.50
C ASP A 75 13.95 5.50 2.74
N MET A 76 13.55 6.78 2.66
CA MET A 76 12.35 7.21 1.96
C MET A 76 12.40 6.91 0.45
N VAL A 77 13.59 6.87 -0.16
CA VAL A 77 13.74 6.58 -1.60
C VAL A 77 13.38 5.12 -1.88
N SER A 78 13.88 4.20 -1.05
CA SER A 78 13.54 2.77 -1.15
C SER A 78 12.06 2.51 -0.86
N PHE A 79 11.48 3.20 0.12
CA PHE A 79 10.04 3.14 0.40
C PHE A 79 9.21 3.55 -0.83
N GLN A 80 9.48 4.72 -1.39
CA GLN A 80 8.75 5.23 -2.56
C GLN A 80 8.90 4.33 -3.78
N LYS A 81 10.09 3.77 -4.00
CA LYS A 81 10.33 2.81 -5.10
C LYS A 81 9.47 1.55 -4.95
N ALA A 82 9.34 1.02 -3.73
CA ALA A 82 8.51 -0.14 -3.44
C ALA A 82 7.02 0.19 -3.62
N ALA A 83 6.57 1.34 -3.12
CA ALA A 83 5.20 1.80 -3.28
C ALA A 83 4.82 1.98 -4.78
N ARG A 84 5.70 2.62 -5.59
CA ARG A 84 5.52 2.74 -7.06
C ARG A 84 5.37 1.39 -7.74
N THR A 85 6.14 0.41 -7.28
CA THR A 85 6.05 -0.96 -7.79
C THR A 85 4.68 -1.56 -7.52
N LEU A 86 4.13 -1.36 -6.31
CA LEU A 86 2.79 -1.85 -5.95
C LEU A 86 1.67 -1.15 -6.74
N LEU A 87 1.76 0.16 -6.97
CA LEU A 87 0.77 0.89 -7.76
C LEU A 87 0.66 0.35 -9.20
N GLY A 88 1.78 -0.11 -9.77
CA GLY A 88 1.82 -0.74 -11.08
C GLY A 88 1.19 -2.13 -11.16
N LEU A 89 0.79 -2.75 -10.04
CA LEU A 89 0.22 -4.11 -10.02
C LEU A 89 -1.30 -4.15 -10.24
N GLU A 90 -1.95 -3.02 -10.53
CA GLU A 90 -3.41 -2.90 -10.75
C GLU A 90 -4.25 -3.59 -9.65
N VAL A 91 -3.91 -3.32 -8.39
CA VAL A 91 -4.44 -4.04 -7.23
C VAL A 91 -5.96 -4.04 -7.11
N SER A 92 -6.63 -3.02 -7.66
CA SER A 92 -8.09 -2.92 -7.70
C SER A 92 -8.79 -4.00 -8.55
N LYS A 93 -8.05 -4.78 -9.36
CA LYS A 93 -8.59 -5.81 -10.24
C LYS A 93 -8.52 -7.23 -9.67
N LEU A 94 -7.97 -7.41 -8.47
CA LEU A 94 -7.76 -8.71 -7.83
C LEU A 94 -9.07 -9.46 -7.52
N ARG A 95 -9.00 -10.82 -7.52
CA ARG A 95 -10.13 -11.74 -7.36
C ARG A 95 -9.86 -12.95 -6.44
#